data_AF-A0A662FVB2-F1
#
_entry.id   AF-A0A662FVB2-F1
#
_cell.length_a   1.000
_cell.length_b   1.000
_cell.length_c   1.000
_cell.angle_alpha   90.00
_cell.angle_beta   90.00
_cell.angle_gamma   90.00
#
_symmetry.space_group_name_H-M   'P 1'
#
loop_
_entity.id
_entity.type
_entity.pdbx_description
1 polymer ?
#
loop_
_entity_poly.entity_id
_entity_poly.type
_entity_poly.pdbx_seq_one_letter_code
_entity_poly.pdbx_strand_id
1 'polypeptide(L)'
;MNIIRGKPVPKLGIYLGFIVIGNGIHDEKVMRTLFKRFDDKAAVLMPQARPALGLEGSIDLAAELIGRFGKDVLIVIDKEAFDESRFKSILEYKFLICSIQKRDTSFWCARVVRGAREANLYVAIMGIEKGIEEVEAILIRERYGEDIEPTKNAIRTFLRRHDTKIYDVIEELGEESIRRAFPRAFIDFLKKWSKG
;
A
#
# COMPACT_ATOMS: atom_id res chain seq x y z
N MET A 1 8.15 -3.37 -9.90
CA MET A 1 6.76 -3.85 -10.01
C MET A 1 5.91 -2.67 -10.40
N ASN A 2 5.02 -2.83 -11.38
CA ASN A 2 4.29 -1.71 -11.97
C ASN A 2 2.83 -1.68 -11.52
N ILE A 3 2.37 -0.54 -10.99
CA ILE A 3 0.95 -0.31 -10.72
C ILE A 3 0.26 0.13 -12.01
N ILE A 4 -0.72 -0.64 -12.50
CA ILE A 4 -1.47 -0.34 -13.73
C ILE A 4 -2.89 0.10 -13.37
N ARG A 5 -3.26 1.34 -13.71
CA ARG A 5 -4.60 1.90 -13.48
C ARG A 5 -5.31 2.17 -14.80
N GLY A 6 -6.56 1.72 -14.92
CA GLY A 6 -7.46 2.11 -16.01
C GLY A 6 -6.97 1.78 -17.42
N LYS A 7 -6.00 0.86 -17.55
CA LYS A 7 -5.45 0.41 -18.84
C LYS A 7 -5.75 -1.08 -19.03
N PRO A 8 -5.92 -1.54 -20.29
CA PRO A 8 -5.96 -2.96 -20.59
C PRO A 8 -4.71 -3.65 -20.02
N VAL A 9 -4.90 -4.81 -19.38
CA VAL A 9 -3.79 -5.61 -18.87
C VAL A 9 -2.91 -6.02 -20.05
N PRO A 10 -1.58 -5.75 -20.03
CA PRO A 10 -0.70 -6.20 -21.09
C PRO A 10 -0.85 -7.72 -21.30
N LYS A 11 -0.95 -8.17 -22.55
CA LYS A 11 -1.11 -9.60 -22.90
C LYS A 11 0.02 -10.50 -22.37
N LEU A 12 1.17 -9.92 -22.01
CA LEU A 12 2.35 -10.61 -21.50
C LEU A 12 2.89 -9.86 -20.28
N GLY A 13 2.49 -10.30 -19.09
CA GLY A 13 3.01 -9.86 -17.80
C GLY A 13 2.37 -10.67 -16.69
N ILE A 14 3.18 -11.15 -15.74
CA ILE A 14 2.66 -11.78 -14.52
C ILE A 14 2.01 -10.64 -13.73
N TYR A 15 0.68 -10.56 -13.76
CA TYR A 15 -0.04 -9.70 -12.84
C TYR A 15 -0.30 -10.49 -11.55
N LEU A 16 0.23 -9.97 -10.45
CA LEU A 16 0.27 -10.67 -9.18
C LEU A 16 -1.05 -10.59 -8.42
N GLY A 17 -1.82 -9.53 -8.68
CA GLY A 17 -3.09 -9.28 -8.02
C GLY A 17 -3.52 -7.83 -8.19
N PHE A 18 -4.29 -7.35 -7.23
CA PHE A 18 -4.81 -5.99 -7.21
C PHE A 18 -4.21 -5.16 -6.08
N ILE A 19 -4.15 -3.86 -6.28
CA ILE A 19 -3.91 -2.88 -5.23
C ILE A 19 -5.10 -1.92 -5.12
N VAL A 20 -5.47 -1.61 -3.90
CA VAL A 20 -6.51 -0.64 -3.54
C VAL A 20 -5.86 0.39 -2.62
N ILE A 21 -6.08 1.68 -2.90
CA ILE A 21 -5.60 2.78 -2.06
C ILE A 21 -6.81 3.31 -1.31
N GLY A 22 -6.73 3.39 0.01
CA GLY A 22 -7.82 3.91 0.83
C GLY A 22 -7.90 5.43 0.83
N ASN A 23 -6.80 6.10 0.50
CA ASN A 23 -6.57 7.50 0.82
C ASN A 23 -6.43 8.40 -0.42
N GLY A 24 -5.28 9.00 -0.69
CA GLY A 24 -5.15 10.09 -1.65
C GLY A 24 -4.51 9.73 -2.98
N ILE A 25 -4.60 10.67 -3.95
CA ILE A 25 -3.74 10.68 -5.14
C ILE A 25 -2.26 10.75 -4.74
N HIS A 26 -1.96 11.43 -3.62
CA HIS A 26 -0.59 11.57 -3.11
C HIS A 26 0.01 10.20 -2.74
N ASP A 27 -0.72 9.42 -1.96
CA ASP A 27 -0.39 8.06 -1.55
C ASP A 27 -0.18 7.15 -2.76
N GLU A 28 -1.06 7.25 -3.76
CA GLU A 28 -0.89 6.51 -5.01
C GLU A 28 0.46 6.81 -5.65
N LYS A 29 0.90 8.07 -5.69
CA LYS A 29 2.20 8.44 -6.29
C LYS A 29 3.37 7.92 -5.45
N VAL A 30 3.27 7.99 -4.12
CA VAL A 30 4.29 7.41 -3.22
C VAL A 30 4.38 5.90 -3.43
N MET A 31 3.25 5.20 -3.44
CA MET A 31 3.18 3.75 -3.68
C MET A 31 3.68 3.37 -5.07
N ARG A 32 3.33 4.12 -6.12
CA ARG A 32 3.87 3.90 -7.47
C ARG A 32 5.39 3.95 -7.49
N THR A 33 5.97 4.92 -6.80
CA THR A 33 7.42 5.10 -6.75
C THR A 33 8.08 3.97 -5.96
N LEU A 34 7.52 3.62 -4.80
CA LEU A 34 7.97 2.48 -4.00
C LEU A 34 7.92 1.17 -4.79
N PHE A 35 6.82 0.90 -5.51
CA PHE A 35 6.62 -0.35 -6.25
C PHE A 35 7.63 -0.56 -7.38
N LYS A 36 8.06 0.54 -8.04
CA LYS A 36 9.10 0.49 -9.09
C LYS A 36 10.44 -0.05 -8.59
N ARG A 37 10.71 0.02 -7.28
CA ARG A 37 11.94 -0.49 -6.68
C ARG A 37 12.01 -2.03 -6.61
N PHE A 38 10.90 -2.71 -6.84
CA PHE A 38 10.82 -4.18 -6.89
C PHE A 38 10.77 -4.66 -8.36
N ASP A 39 10.77 -5.98 -8.61
CA ASP A 39 10.83 -6.59 -9.96
C ASP A 39 9.95 -5.85 -11.00
N ASP A 40 10.58 -5.23 -11.99
CA ASP A 40 9.96 -4.39 -13.01
C ASP A 40 9.10 -5.17 -14.02
N LYS A 41 9.25 -6.50 -14.07
CA LYS A 41 8.46 -7.40 -14.92
C LYS A 41 7.11 -7.77 -14.30
N ALA A 42 6.98 -7.61 -12.98
CA ALA A 42 5.74 -7.86 -12.26
C ALA A 42 4.79 -6.66 -12.31
N ALA A 43 3.48 -6.92 -12.36
CA ALA A 43 2.45 -5.88 -12.33
C ALA A 43 1.39 -6.13 -11.26
N VAL A 44 0.83 -5.05 -10.72
CA VAL A 44 -0.38 -5.06 -9.90
C VAL A 44 -1.41 -4.14 -10.50
N LEU A 45 -2.68 -4.56 -10.48
CA LEU A 45 -3.76 -3.84 -11.11
C LEU A 45 -4.47 -2.95 -10.09
N MET A 46 -4.75 -1.71 -10.46
CA MET A 46 -5.45 -0.75 -9.62
C MET A 46 -6.76 -0.34 -10.31
N PRO A 47 -7.86 -1.08 -10.08
CA PRO A 47 -9.12 -0.91 -10.80
C PRO A 47 -9.94 0.30 -10.32
N GLN A 48 -9.52 0.98 -9.24
CA GLN A 48 -10.24 2.12 -8.68
C GLN A 48 -10.21 3.36 -9.60
N ALA A 49 -11.39 3.93 -9.85
CA ALA A 49 -11.54 5.19 -10.58
C ALA A 49 -11.18 6.41 -9.71
N ARG A 50 -11.37 6.33 -8.39
CA ARG A 50 -10.98 7.36 -7.40
C ARG A 50 -10.11 6.72 -6.31
N PRO A 51 -9.08 7.41 -5.80
CA PRO A 51 -8.13 6.81 -4.85
C PRO A 51 -8.56 6.89 -3.37
N ALA A 52 -9.66 7.58 -3.04
CA ALA A 52 -10.13 7.75 -1.66
C ALA A 52 -11.37 6.91 -1.40
N LEU A 53 -11.20 5.69 -0.91
CA LEU A 53 -12.29 4.77 -0.56
C LEU A 53 -12.51 4.63 0.95
N GLY A 54 -11.54 5.07 1.77
CA GLY A 54 -11.49 4.78 3.20
C GLY A 54 -11.41 3.27 3.47
N LEU A 55 -11.52 2.87 4.74
CA LEU A 55 -11.43 1.46 5.13
C LEU A 55 -12.54 0.61 4.50
N GLU A 56 -13.79 1.01 4.67
CA GLU A 56 -14.94 0.22 4.23
C GLU A 56 -15.02 0.12 2.70
N GLY A 57 -14.88 1.24 2.00
CA GLY A 57 -14.87 1.22 0.53
C GLY A 57 -13.69 0.40 -0.03
N SER A 58 -12.55 0.39 0.65
CA SER A 58 -11.41 -0.43 0.24
C SER A 58 -11.69 -1.92 0.40
N ILE A 59 -12.31 -2.32 1.50
CA ILE A 59 -12.69 -3.72 1.76
C ILE A 59 -13.80 -4.16 0.80
N ASP A 60 -14.76 -3.29 0.50
CA ASP A 60 -15.84 -3.56 -0.46
C ASP A 60 -15.30 -3.83 -1.86
N LEU A 61 -14.39 -2.96 -2.33
CA LEU A 61 -13.73 -3.17 -3.61
C LEU A 61 -12.88 -4.45 -3.58
N ALA A 62 -12.15 -4.73 -2.49
CA ALA A 62 -11.40 -5.97 -2.35
C ALA A 62 -12.31 -7.21 -2.42
N ALA A 63 -13.49 -7.16 -1.79
CA ALA A 63 -14.46 -8.25 -1.82
C ALA A 63 -15.00 -8.49 -3.22
N GLU A 64 -15.30 -7.42 -3.98
CA GLU A 64 -15.70 -7.53 -5.37
C GLU A 64 -14.59 -8.19 -6.23
N LEU A 65 -13.35 -7.70 -6.08
CA LEU A 65 -12.22 -8.19 -6.87
C LEU A 65 -11.90 -9.66 -6.56
N ILE A 66 -11.90 -10.04 -5.29
CA ILE A 66 -11.67 -11.44 -4.87
C ILE A 66 -12.81 -12.32 -5.36
N GLY A 67 -14.07 -11.93 -5.13
CA GLY A 67 -15.23 -12.73 -5.53
C GLY A 67 -15.32 -12.94 -7.04
N ARG A 68 -14.90 -11.94 -7.83
CA ARG A 68 -14.95 -12.00 -9.29
C ARG A 68 -13.75 -12.70 -9.92
N PHE A 69 -12.55 -12.45 -9.40
CA PHE A 69 -11.31 -12.88 -10.07
C PHE A 69 -10.49 -13.92 -9.30
N GLY A 70 -10.71 -14.11 -7.99
CA GLY A 70 -9.94 -15.04 -7.17
C GLY A 70 -8.45 -14.72 -7.15
N LYS A 71 -8.10 -13.43 -7.04
CA LYS A 71 -6.72 -12.95 -7.02
C LYS A 71 -6.47 -12.14 -5.76
N ASP A 72 -5.22 -12.17 -5.30
CA ASP A 72 -4.79 -11.47 -4.11
C ASP A 72 -5.01 -9.96 -4.24
N VAL A 73 -5.37 -9.33 -3.13
CA VAL A 73 -5.60 -7.89 -3.05
C VAL A 73 -4.76 -7.30 -1.92
N LEU A 74 -4.02 -6.24 -2.23
CA LEU A 74 -3.36 -5.40 -1.24
C LEU A 74 -4.16 -4.10 -1.07
N ILE A 75 -4.58 -3.80 0.16
CA ILE A 75 -5.09 -2.49 0.56
C ILE A 75 -3.92 -1.71 1.18
N VAL A 76 -3.74 -0.45 0.78
CA VAL A 76 -2.86 0.51 1.45
C VAL A 76 -3.72 1.64 2.01
N ILE A 77 -3.61 1.90 3.31
CA ILE A 77 -4.46 2.87 4.03
C ILE A 77 -3.65 3.58 5.11
N ASP A 78 -3.94 4.85 5.39
CA ASP A 78 -3.30 5.55 6.51
C ASP A 78 -3.81 5.05 7.87
N LYS A 79 -2.98 5.19 8.89
CA LYS A 79 -3.29 4.79 10.27
C LYS A 79 -4.54 5.46 10.83
N GLU A 80 -4.75 6.75 10.55
CA GLU A 80 -5.92 7.51 11.00
C GLU A 80 -7.24 6.99 10.42
N ALA A 81 -7.18 6.37 9.24
CA ALA A 81 -8.33 5.80 8.56
C ALA A 81 -8.53 4.31 8.90
N PHE A 82 -7.65 3.71 9.69
CA PHE A 82 -7.69 2.30 10.05
C PHE A 82 -8.13 2.08 11.50
N ASP A 83 -9.34 1.55 11.67
CA ASP A 83 -9.85 1.03 12.94
C ASP A 83 -9.86 -0.51 12.92
N GLU A 84 -9.15 -1.15 13.85
CA GLU A 84 -8.97 -2.60 13.86
C GLU A 84 -10.28 -3.36 14.13
N SER A 85 -11.14 -2.84 15.01
CA SER A 85 -12.41 -3.47 15.37
C SER A 85 -13.38 -3.44 14.19
N ARG A 86 -13.51 -2.28 13.55
CA ARG A 86 -14.30 -2.10 12.33
C ARG A 86 -13.75 -2.91 11.18
N PHE A 87 -12.42 -2.97 11.01
CA PHE A 87 -11.78 -3.81 9.99
C PHE A 87 -12.21 -5.28 10.14
N LYS A 88 -12.07 -5.86 11.34
CA LYS A 88 -12.48 -7.25 11.61
C LYS A 88 -13.96 -7.47 11.35
N SER A 89 -14.82 -6.57 11.84
CA SER A 89 -16.27 -6.68 11.65
C SER A 89 -16.68 -6.64 10.18
N ILE A 90 -16.11 -5.73 9.38
CA ILE A 90 -16.39 -5.67 7.94
C ILE A 90 -15.86 -6.92 7.24
N LEU A 91 -14.67 -7.42 7.61
CA LEU A 91 -14.14 -8.65 7.03
C LEU A 91 -15.06 -9.85 7.26
N GLU A 92 -15.55 -10.05 8.48
CA GLU A 92 -16.45 -11.16 8.82
C GLU A 92 -17.79 -11.05 8.08
N TYR A 93 -18.27 -9.84 7.85
CA TYR A 93 -19.48 -9.60 7.10
C TYR A 93 -19.30 -9.83 5.59
N LYS A 94 -18.14 -9.45 5.02
CA LYS A 94 -17.90 -9.51 3.57
C LYS A 94 -17.31 -10.85 3.12
N PHE A 95 -16.64 -11.60 3.99
CA PHE A 95 -15.93 -12.82 3.63
C PHE A 95 -16.20 -13.96 4.60
N LEU A 96 -16.12 -15.18 4.09
CA LEU A 96 -15.78 -16.33 4.94
C LEU A 96 -14.26 -16.27 5.20
N ILE A 97 -13.85 -16.08 6.44
CA ILE A 97 -12.44 -15.94 6.82
C ILE A 97 -11.87 -17.32 7.17
N CYS A 98 -10.87 -17.77 6.42
CA CYS A 98 -10.18 -19.05 6.68
C CYS A 98 -9.03 -18.87 7.67
N SER A 99 -8.31 -17.75 7.60
CA SER A 99 -7.31 -17.38 8.59
C SER A 99 -7.04 -15.88 8.57
N ILE A 100 -6.64 -15.32 9.71
CA ILE A 100 -6.16 -13.96 9.83
C ILE A 100 -4.87 -13.94 10.63
N GLN A 101 -3.85 -13.27 10.09
CA GLN A 101 -2.54 -13.13 10.69
C GLN A 101 -2.15 -11.66 10.68
N LYS A 102 -1.95 -11.12 11.89
CA LYS A 102 -1.29 -9.84 12.08
C LYS A 102 0.22 -10.09 12.07
N ARG A 103 0.93 -9.59 11.04
CA ARG A 103 2.38 -9.78 10.93
C ARG A 103 3.14 -8.82 11.84
N ASP A 104 2.61 -7.60 11.97
CA ASP A 104 3.00 -6.58 12.94
C ASP A 104 1.84 -5.60 13.14
N THR A 105 2.07 -4.47 13.82
CA THR A 105 1.04 -3.44 14.06
C THR A 105 0.54 -2.76 12.78
N SER A 106 1.29 -2.83 11.68
CA SER A 106 1.06 -2.08 10.46
C SER A 106 0.85 -2.95 9.21
N PHE A 107 0.81 -4.29 9.37
CA PHE A 107 0.55 -5.20 8.27
C PHE A 107 -0.29 -6.42 8.65
N TRP A 108 -1.40 -6.60 7.93
CA TRP A 108 -2.32 -7.72 8.09
C TRP A 108 -2.35 -8.60 6.84
N CYS A 109 -2.58 -9.89 7.06
CA CYS A 109 -2.78 -10.89 6.03
C CYS A 109 -3.97 -11.76 6.42
N ALA A 110 -4.99 -11.86 5.57
CA ALA A 110 -6.12 -12.74 5.77
C ALA A 110 -6.30 -13.64 4.54
N ARG A 111 -6.51 -14.94 4.77
CA ARG A 111 -6.96 -15.86 3.72
C ARG A 111 -8.48 -15.89 3.76
N VAL A 112 -9.11 -15.43 2.68
CA VAL A 112 -10.54 -15.13 2.64
C VAL A 112 -11.22 -15.80 1.46
N VAL A 113 -12.49 -16.13 1.64
CA VAL A 113 -13.36 -16.73 0.63
C VAL A 113 -14.55 -15.82 0.38
N ARG A 114 -14.84 -15.57 -0.91
CA ARG A 114 -16.02 -14.85 -1.38
C ARG A 114 -16.65 -15.62 -2.53
N GLY A 115 -17.87 -16.12 -2.33
CA GLY A 115 -18.51 -17.02 -3.29
C GLY A 115 -17.68 -18.30 -3.48
N ALA A 116 -17.35 -18.64 -4.72
CA ALA A 116 -16.55 -19.82 -5.07
C ALA A 116 -15.04 -19.53 -5.18
N ARG A 117 -14.58 -18.35 -4.77
CA ARG A 117 -13.19 -17.90 -4.93
C ARG A 117 -12.52 -17.72 -3.58
N GLU A 118 -11.24 -18.08 -3.53
CA GLU A 118 -10.35 -17.91 -2.40
C GLU A 118 -9.15 -17.08 -2.82
N ALA A 119 -8.70 -16.17 -1.96
CA ALA A 119 -7.51 -15.35 -2.18
C ALA A 119 -6.93 -14.82 -0.86
N ASN A 120 -5.75 -14.23 -0.92
CA ASN A 120 -5.19 -13.47 0.19
C ASN A 120 -5.62 -11.99 0.10
N LEU A 121 -6.04 -11.46 1.23
CA LEU A 121 -6.25 -10.04 1.46
C LEU A 121 -5.14 -9.51 2.38
N TYR A 122 -4.34 -8.60 1.85
CA TYR A 122 -3.28 -7.91 2.57
C TYR A 122 -3.71 -6.48 2.90
N VAL A 123 -3.36 -5.98 4.08
CA VAL A 123 -3.59 -4.59 4.46
C VAL A 123 -2.31 -4.00 5.02
N ALA A 124 -1.76 -3.00 4.33
CA ALA A 124 -0.63 -2.21 4.78
C ALA A 124 -1.14 -0.87 5.33
N ILE A 125 -0.81 -0.60 6.60
CA ILE A 125 -1.21 0.60 7.32
C ILE A 125 -0.01 1.55 7.33
N MET A 126 -0.17 2.73 6.73
CA MET A 126 0.86 3.74 6.61
C MET A 126 0.83 4.70 7.80
N GLY A 127 2.01 5.10 8.26
CA GLY A 127 2.17 5.92 9.46
C GLY A 127 2.20 5.12 10.76
N ILE A 128 2.68 5.78 11.81
CA ILE A 128 2.73 5.27 13.18
C ILE A 128 1.47 5.71 13.92
N GLU A 129 1.12 7.00 13.83
CA GLU A 129 -0.05 7.58 14.47
C GLU A 129 -1.08 8.07 13.46
N LYS A 130 -0.63 8.64 12.34
CA LYS A 130 -1.52 9.32 11.38
C LYS A 130 -1.50 8.69 10.01
N GLY A 131 -0.40 8.80 9.27
CA GLY A 131 -0.44 8.49 7.85
C GLY A 131 0.89 8.65 7.14
N ILE A 132 0.81 8.71 5.82
CA ILE A 132 1.98 8.68 4.96
C ILE A 132 2.96 9.84 5.19
N GLU A 133 2.53 10.99 5.69
CA GLU A 133 3.42 12.11 6.04
C GLU A 133 4.49 11.72 7.07
N GLU A 134 4.19 10.80 7.99
CA GLU A 134 5.17 10.29 8.95
C GLU A 134 6.24 9.44 8.25
N VAL A 135 5.83 8.66 7.25
CA VAL A 135 6.76 7.92 6.39
C VAL A 135 7.64 8.88 5.60
N GLU A 136 7.08 9.95 5.05
CA GLU A 136 7.82 10.98 4.31
C GLU A 136 8.83 11.73 5.17
N ALA A 137 8.46 12.07 6.42
CA ALA A 137 9.38 12.69 7.37
C ALA A 137 10.57 11.76 7.67
N ILE A 138 10.33 10.45 7.84
CA ILE A 138 11.42 9.49 8.03
C ILE A 138 12.30 9.39 6.77
N LEU A 139 11.72 9.37 5.57
CA LEU A 139 12.49 9.36 4.32
C LEU A 139 13.41 10.60 4.20
N ILE A 140 12.89 11.77 4.57
CA ILE A 140 13.67 13.01 4.58
C ILE A 140 14.83 12.91 5.58
N ARG A 141 14.56 12.43 6.80
CA ARG A 141 15.62 12.21 7.79
C ARG A 141 16.68 11.23 7.30
N GLU A 142 16.28 10.13 6.68
CA GLU A 142 17.20 9.14 6.13
C GLU A 142 18.09 9.71 5.03
N ARG A 143 17.59 10.67 4.24
CA ARG A 143 18.32 11.26 3.11
C ARG A 143 19.19 12.46 3.50
N TYR A 144 18.71 13.28 4.44
CA TYR A 144 19.28 14.59 4.77
C TYR A 144 19.80 14.69 6.21
N GLY A 145 19.45 13.74 7.08
CA GLY A 145 19.79 13.78 8.51
C GLY A 145 18.97 14.79 9.32
N GLU A 146 17.90 15.34 8.74
CA GLU A 146 17.06 16.37 9.38
C GLU A 146 15.70 15.79 9.80
N ASP A 147 15.34 15.99 11.06
CA ASP A 147 13.99 15.72 11.56
C ASP A 147 13.06 16.90 11.20
N ILE A 148 11.94 16.58 10.56
CA ILE A 148 10.89 17.55 10.28
C ILE A 148 9.56 17.09 10.87
N GLU A 149 8.67 18.05 11.11
CA GLU A 149 7.31 17.73 11.52
C GLU A 149 6.58 16.97 10.39
N PRO A 150 5.88 15.86 10.67
CA PRO A 150 5.17 15.06 9.67
C PRO A 150 3.85 15.73 9.25
N THR A 151 3.95 16.94 8.70
CA THR A 151 2.83 17.68 8.14
C THR A 151 3.07 17.97 6.67
N LYS A 152 2.00 17.96 5.88
CA LYS A 152 2.06 18.30 4.44
C LYS A 152 2.80 19.60 4.17
N ASN A 153 2.60 20.61 5.02
CA ASN A 153 3.23 21.92 4.84
C ASN A 153 4.73 21.90 5.15
N ALA A 154 5.15 21.24 6.24
CA ALA A 154 6.56 21.11 6.60
C ALA A 154 7.33 20.31 5.54
N ILE A 155 6.80 19.14 5.14
CA ILE A 155 7.38 18.28 4.10
C ILE A 155 7.50 19.05 2.78
N ARG A 156 6.42 19.70 2.32
CA ARG A 156 6.44 20.47 1.06
C ARG A 156 7.43 21.62 1.11
N THR A 157 7.51 22.33 2.24
CA THR A 157 8.44 23.45 2.41
C THR A 157 9.88 22.95 2.37
N PHE A 158 10.18 21.86 3.06
CA PHE A 158 11.49 21.22 3.07
C PHE A 158 11.90 20.81 1.65
N LEU A 159 11.11 19.97 0.99
CA LEU A 159 11.42 19.46 -0.35
C LEU A 159 11.62 20.59 -1.37
N ARG A 160 10.83 21.68 -1.28
CA ARG A 160 10.99 22.86 -2.14
C ARG A 160 12.31 23.58 -1.91
N ARG A 161 12.81 23.67 -0.67
CA ARG A 161 14.10 24.31 -0.37
C ARG A 161 15.28 23.53 -0.95
N HIS A 162 15.11 22.22 -1.14
CA HIS A 162 16.13 21.32 -1.68
C HIS A 162 15.92 20.98 -3.16
N ASP A 163 15.00 21.67 -3.85
CA ASP A 163 14.64 21.45 -5.27
C ASP A 163 14.43 19.96 -5.63
N THR A 164 13.73 19.24 -4.74
CA THR A 164 13.51 17.80 -4.88
C THR A 164 12.03 17.45 -4.66
N LYS A 165 11.63 16.24 -5.03
CA LYS A 165 10.34 15.66 -4.67
C LYS A 165 10.55 14.42 -3.83
N ILE A 166 9.54 14.08 -3.03
CA ILE A 166 9.58 12.88 -2.21
C ILE A 166 9.81 11.60 -3.04
N TYR A 167 9.36 11.59 -4.29
CA TYR A 167 9.55 10.46 -5.20
C TYR A 167 11.03 10.28 -5.56
N ASP A 168 11.77 11.37 -5.76
CA ASP A 168 13.20 11.33 -6.05
C ASP A 168 13.96 10.78 -4.83
N VAL A 169 13.59 11.24 -3.63
CA VAL A 169 14.11 10.71 -2.35
C VAL A 169 13.88 9.20 -2.23
N ILE A 170 12.68 8.72 -2.57
CA ILE A 170 12.36 7.28 -2.54
C ILE A 170 13.21 6.51 -3.55
N GLU A 171 13.50 7.05 -4.73
CA GLU A 171 14.32 6.39 -5.75
C GLU A 171 15.80 6.33 -5.37
N GLU A 172 16.34 7.39 -4.75
CA GLU A 172 17.75 7.50 -4.37
C GLU A 172 18.15 6.69 -3.13
N LEU A 173 17.22 6.50 -2.19
CA LEU A 173 17.54 5.85 -0.92
C LEU A 173 17.90 4.36 -1.07
N GLY A 174 18.80 3.89 -0.22
CA GLY A 174 19.15 2.47 -0.10
C GLY A 174 18.03 1.64 0.53
N GLU A 175 18.10 0.32 0.34
CA GLU A 175 17.07 -0.61 0.83
C GLU A 175 16.80 -0.52 2.33
N GLU A 176 17.85 -0.41 3.15
CA GLU A 176 17.70 -0.34 4.60
C GLU A 176 17.06 0.97 5.07
N SER A 177 17.28 2.09 4.37
CA SER A 177 16.58 3.35 4.63
C SER A 177 15.10 3.25 4.29
N ILE A 178 14.75 2.61 3.17
CA ILE A 178 13.35 2.33 2.80
C ILE A 178 12.68 1.46 3.87
N ARG A 179 13.36 0.44 4.41
CA ARG A 179 12.83 -0.43 5.47
C ARG A 179 12.66 0.27 6.81
N ARG A 180 13.39 1.36 7.07
CA ARG A 180 13.20 2.19 8.26
C ARG A 180 12.02 3.15 8.13
N ALA A 181 11.74 3.62 6.92
CA ALA A 181 10.63 4.54 6.66
C ALA A 181 9.27 3.84 6.55
N PHE A 182 9.20 2.75 5.78
CA PHE A 182 7.95 2.01 5.56
C PHE A 182 7.80 0.85 6.56
N PRO A 183 6.56 0.38 6.83
CA PRO A 183 6.34 -0.83 7.62
C PRO A 183 7.20 -2.00 7.15
N ARG A 184 7.99 -2.60 8.05
CA ARG A 184 8.97 -3.63 7.68
C ARG A 184 8.29 -4.86 7.07
N ALA A 185 7.18 -5.33 7.65
CA ALA A 185 6.43 -6.46 7.11
C ALA A 185 5.86 -6.16 5.72
N PHE A 186 5.50 -4.90 5.44
CA PHE A 186 5.06 -4.48 4.10
C PHE A 186 6.18 -4.55 3.07
N ILE A 187 7.37 -4.02 3.39
CA ILE A 187 8.53 -4.11 2.48
C ILE A 187 8.94 -5.57 2.23
N ASP A 188 8.98 -6.38 3.28
CA ASP A 188 9.32 -7.80 3.16
C ASP A 188 8.25 -8.57 2.36
N PHE A 189 6.97 -8.19 2.47
CA PHE A 189 5.90 -8.69 1.62
C PHE A 189 6.13 -8.31 0.14
N LEU A 190 6.38 -7.03 -0.19
CA LEU A 190 6.59 -6.59 -1.58
C LEU A 190 7.76 -7.31 -2.26
N LYS A 191 8.85 -7.59 -1.52
CA LYS A 191 9.99 -8.39 -2.02
C LYS A 191 9.61 -9.82 -2.38
N LYS A 192 8.70 -10.43 -1.62
CA LYS A 192 8.22 -11.79 -1.89
C LYS A 192 7.20 -11.79 -3.01
N TRP A 193 6.23 -10.88 -2.94
CA TRP A 193 5.15 -10.77 -3.90
C TRP A 193 5.67 -10.49 -5.32
N SER A 194 6.67 -9.62 -5.45
CA SER A 194 7.30 -9.30 -6.73
C SER A 194 8.01 -10.47 -7.41
N LYS A 195 8.35 -11.55 -6.69
CA LYS A 195 9.05 -12.72 -7.25
C LYS A 195 8.11 -13.77 -7.86
N GLY A 196 6.81 -13.71 -7.56
CA GLY A 196 5.82 -14.71 -7.99
C GLY A 196 5.88 -15.98 -7.15
#